data_AF-A0A7L8VAF1-F1
#
_entry.id   AF-A0A7L8VAF1-F1
#
_cell.length_a   1.000
_cell.length_b   1.000
_cell.length_c   1.000
_cell.angle_alpha   90.00
_cell.angle_beta   90.00
_cell.angle_gamma   90.00
#
_symmetry.space_group_name_H-M   'P 1'
#
loop_
_entity.id
_entity.type
_entity.pdbx_description
1 polymer ?
#
loop_
_entity_poly.entity_id
_entity_poly.type
_entity_poly.pdbx_seq_one_letter_code
_entity_poly.pdbx_strand_id
1 'polypeptide(L)'
;MSTVTYEVKKPILGFEEIESVNLEKNDGITSVLSDPKSGISITLLNTFVDGDGFDVPASVKALLDMNDNTNFSVYFVVVLNKSNLQNSSINLGAPMIFNEDNKTMAQVAINSEIGTVSELFNA
;
A
#
# COMPACT_ATOMS: atom_id res chain seq x y z
N MET A 1 1.92 -16.11 -9.48
CA MET A 1 2.03 -15.18 -8.34
C MET A 1 3.47 -14.72 -8.30
N SER A 2 3.71 -13.42 -8.37
CA SER A 2 5.05 -12.85 -8.21
C SER A 2 5.14 -12.21 -6.83
N THR A 3 6.21 -12.53 -6.11
CA THR A 3 6.55 -11.94 -4.81
C THR A 3 7.76 -11.05 -5.02
N VAL A 4 7.70 -9.83 -4.53
CA VAL A 4 8.80 -8.86 -4.59
C VAL A 4 9.08 -8.33 -3.20
N THR A 5 10.36 -8.25 -2.83
CA THR A 5 10.79 -7.69 -1.55
C THR A 5 11.06 -6.20 -1.69
N TYR A 6 10.59 -5.40 -0.73
CA TYR A 6 10.82 -3.97 -0.66
C TYR A 6 11.49 -3.59 0.66
N GLU A 7 12.40 -2.61 0.59
CA GLU A 7 12.97 -1.96 1.77
C GLU A 7 11.98 -0.92 2.32
N VAL A 8 11.77 -0.93 3.63
CA VAL A 8 10.88 0.00 4.32
C VAL A 8 11.64 1.27 4.67
N LYS A 9 11.43 2.35 3.90
CA LYS A 9 12.05 3.66 4.15
C LYS A 9 11.26 4.53 5.13
N LYS A 10 9.94 4.32 5.16
CA LYS A 10 9.07 4.88 6.19
C LYS A 10 8.27 3.75 6.84
N PRO A 11 8.33 3.60 8.18
CA PRO A 11 7.76 2.44 8.83
C PRO A 11 6.25 2.27 8.64
N ILE A 12 5.80 1.03 8.78
CA ILE A 12 4.38 0.70 8.88
C ILE A 12 3.97 0.97 10.34
N LEU A 13 2.96 1.80 10.54
CA LEU A 13 2.47 2.18 11.87
C LEU A 13 2.07 0.95 12.69
N GLY A 14 2.62 0.84 13.89
CA GLY A 14 2.45 -0.30 14.79
C GLY A 14 3.40 -1.48 14.53
N PHE A 15 4.30 -1.35 13.54
CA PHE A 15 5.28 -2.35 13.15
C PHE A 15 6.62 -1.68 12.77
N GLU A 16 7.08 -0.74 13.61
CA GLU A 16 8.21 0.14 13.31
C GLU A 16 9.55 -0.58 13.15
N GLU A 17 9.66 -1.80 13.65
CA GLU A 17 10.84 -2.66 13.56
C GLU A 17 11.02 -3.37 12.21
N ILE A 18 10.01 -3.33 11.33
CA ILE A 18 10.09 -3.98 10.03
C ILE A 18 10.88 -3.10 9.05
N GLU A 19 12.04 -3.60 8.65
CA GLU A 19 12.92 -2.94 7.67
C GLU A 19 12.71 -3.46 6.23
N SER A 20 12.04 -4.60 6.06
CA SER A 20 11.80 -5.20 4.74
C SER A 20 10.50 -6.00 4.71
N VAL A 21 9.77 -5.95 3.61
CA VAL A 21 8.51 -6.67 3.42
C VAL A 21 8.45 -7.37 2.07
N ASN A 22 7.71 -8.46 1.99
CA ASN A 22 7.35 -9.15 0.77
C ASN A 22 5.94 -8.74 0.34
N LEU A 23 5.80 -8.28 -0.90
CA LEU A 23 4.52 -8.01 -1.53
C LEU A 23 4.21 -9.10 -2.55
N GLU A 24 3.13 -9.84 -2.34
CA GLU A 24 2.60 -10.83 -3.25
C GLU A 24 1.38 -10.27 -3.99
N LYS A 25 1.45 -10.21 -5.32
CA LYS A 25 0.36 -9.75 -6.18
C LYS A 25 -0.49 -10.96 -6.60
N ASN A 26 -1.74 -11.01 -6.14
CA ASN A 26 -2.62 -12.18 -6.29
C ASN A 26 -3.45 -12.10 -7.59
N ASP A 27 -4.50 -11.27 -7.56
CA ASP A 27 -5.59 -11.30 -8.56
C ASP A 27 -5.75 -9.94 -9.28
N GLY A 28 -4.71 -9.12 -9.26
CA GLY A 28 -4.70 -7.75 -9.82
C GLY A 28 -5.39 -6.70 -8.94
N ILE A 29 -6.35 -7.12 -8.10
CA ILE A 29 -7.11 -6.24 -7.19
C ILE A 29 -6.56 -6.29 -5.76
N THR A 30 -6.26 -7.49 -5.24
CA THR A 30 -5.73 -7.66 -3.89
C THR A 30 -4.26 -8.09 -3.93
N SER A 31 -3.53 -7.68 -2.91
CA SER A 31 -2.14 -8.09 -2.67
C SER A 31 -1.96 -8.40 -1.20
N VAL A 32 -0.94 -9.20 -0.88
CA VAL A 32 -0.60 -9.52 0.51
C VAL A 32 0.79 -8.96 0.80
N LEU A 33 0.88 -8.11 1.81
CA LEU A 33 2.15 -7.66 2.37
C LEU A 33 2.49 -8.53 3.58
N SER A 34 3.70 -9.05 3.64
CA SER A 34 4.13 -9.90 4.73
C SER A 34 5.59 -9.68 5.12
N ASP A 35 5.92 -9.93 6.38
CA ASP A 35 7.30 -10.12 6.81
C ASP A 35 7.42 -11.49 7.50
N PRO A 36 8.21 -12.43 6.93
CA PRO A 36 8.35 -13.77 7.50
C PRO A 36 9.04 -13.78 8.88
N LYS A 37 9.75 -12.71 9.26
CA LYS A 37 10.44 -12.65 10.56
C LYS A 37 9.46 -12.33 11.70
N SER A 38 8.61 -11.34 11.50
CA SER A 38 7.57 -10.93 12.45
C SER A 38 6.29 -11.78 12.38
N GLY A 39 6.07 -12.48 11.26
CA GLY A 39 4.85 -13.27 11.02
C GLY A 39 3.64 -12.42 10.62
N ILE A 40 3.86 -11.14 10.30
CA ILE A 40 2.80 -10.22 9.91
C ILE A 40 2.35 -10.51 8.48
N SER A 41 1.04 -10.43 8.26
CA SER A 41 0.40 -10.55 6.95
C SER A 41 -0.78 -9.58 6.87
N ILE A 42 -0.72 -8.66 5.92
CA ILE A 42 -1.68 -7.57 5.73
C ILE A 42 -2.26 -7.67 4.33
N THR A 43 -3.59 -7.71 4.25
CA THR A 43 -4.29 -7.62 2.97
C THR A 43 -4.34 -6.18 2.50
N LEU A 44 -3.88 -5.98 1.27
CA LEU A 44 -3.86 -4.72 0.57
C LEU A 44 -4.82 -4.76 -0.60
N LEU A 45 -5.41 -3.61 -0.89
CA LEU A 45 -6.15 -3.35 -2.12
C LEU A 45 -5.32 -2.47 -3.02
N ASN A 46 -5.13 -2.93 -4.25
CA ASN A 46 -4.52 -2.16 -5.32
C ASN A 46 -5.56 -1.17 -5.84
N THR A 47 -5.29 0.11 -5.70
CA THR A 47 -6.03 1.11 -6.46
C THR A 47 -5.27 1.27 -7.76
N PHE A 48 -5.91 0.98 -8.90
CA PHE A 48 -5.34 1.05 -10.26
C PHE A 48 -4.87 2.46 -10.69
N VAL A 49 -4.48 3.30 -9.75
CA VAL A 49 -3.83 4.58 -9.93
C VAL A 49 -2.37 4.30 -10.27
N ASP A 50 -2.15 3.86 -11.51
CA ASP A 50 -0.83 3.92 -12.15
C ASP A 50 -0.50 5.41 -12.34
N GLY A 51 0.08 6.06 -11.33
CA GLY A 51 0.54 7.48 -11.38
C GLY A 51 -0.55 8.57 -11.47
N ASP A 52 -1.69 8.27 -12.10
CA ASP A 52 -2.71 9.24 -12.48
C ASP A 52 -3.84 9.30 -11.44
N GLY A 53 -3.61 9.99 -10.32
CA GLY A 53 -4.69 10.29 -9.36
C GLY A 53 -4.27 10.44 -7.91
N PHE A 54 -3.02 10.13 -7.55
CA PHE A 54 -2.53 10.29 -6.19
C PHE A 54 -1.26 11.15 -6.17
N ASP A 55 -1.36 12.35 -5.58
CA ASP A 55 -0.18 13.21 -5.40
C ASP A 55 0.60 12.78 -4.16
N VAL A 56 1.67 12.00 -4.38
CA VAL A 56 2.59 11.58 -3.31
C VAL A 56 3.24 12.83 -2.69
N PRO A 57 3.19 13.02 -1.35
CA PRO A 57 3.81 14.18 -0.71
C PRO A 57 5.31 14.30 -1.03
N ALA A 58 5.80 15.53 -1.22
CA ALA A 58 7.19 15.78 -1.62
C ALA A 58 8.24 15.14 -0.69
N SER A 59 7.96 15.09 0.61
CA SER A 59 8.85 14.42 1.59
C SER A 59 8.95 12.91 1.35
N VAL A 60 7.86 12.28 0.90
CA VAL A 60 7.83 10.85 0.57
C VAL A 60 8.48 10.59 -0.78
N LYS A 61 8.23 11.46 -1.78
CA LYS A 61 8.93 11.41 -3.08
C LYS A 61 10.45 11.45 -2.88
N ALA A 62 10.95 12.37 -2.05
CA ALA A 62 12.37 12.45 -1.73
C ALA A 62 12.89 11.21 -0.99
N LEU A 63 12.12 10.69 -0.03
CA LEU A 63 12.50 9.51 0.75
C LEU A 63 12.58 8.22 -0.09
N LEU A 64 11.70 8.10 -1.09
CA LEU A 64 11.62 6.95 -1.99
C LEU A 64 12.42 7.15 -3.29
N ASP A 65 13.16 8.26 -3.42
CA ASP A 65 13.92 8.62 -4.63
C ASP A 65 13.06 8.61 -5.90
N MET A 66 11.90 9.28 -5.82
CA MET A 66 10.92 9.38 -6.91
C MET A 66 11.13 10.65 -7.74
N ASN A 67 10.92 10.52 -9.04
CA ASN A 67 10.84 11.60 -10.02
C ASN A 67 9.59 11.43 -10.90
N ASP A 68 9.38 12.33 -11.86
CA ASP A 68 8.19 12.36 -12.72
C ASP A 68 8.00 11.10 -13.59
N ASN A 69 9.06 10.31 -13.80
CA ASN A 69 9.02 9.07 -14.56
C ASN A 69 9.06 7.82 -13.68
N THR A 70 9.06 7.97 -12.36
CA THR A 70 9.14 6.82 -11.45
C THR A 70 7.90 5.97 -11.58
N ASN A 71 8.10 4.67 -11.80
CA ASN A 71 7.03 3.70 -11.71
C ASN A 71 6.73 3.43 -10.23
N PHE A 72 5.50 3.68 -9.80
CA PHE A 72 5.09 3.42 -8.42
C PHE A 72 3.68 2.84 -8.36
N SER A 73 3.39 2.17 -7.25
CA SER A 73 2.08 1.61 -6.97
C SER A 73 1.58 2.11 -5.62
N VAL A 74 0.26 2.33 -5.53
CA VAL A 74 -0.43 2.79 -4.33
C VAL A 74 -1.38 1.70 -3.85
N TYR A 75 -1.25 1.36 -2.58
CA TYR A 75 -2.08 0.36 -1.94
C TYR A 75 -2.71 0.91 -0.67
N PHE A 76 -3.91 0.40 -0.36
CA PHE A 76 -4.58 0.69 0.90
C PHE A 76 -4.77 -0.59 1.72
N VAL A 77 -4.62 -0.48 3.03
CA VAL A 77 -4.91 -1.59 3.95
C VAL A 77 -6.42 -1.84 3.98
N VAL A 78 -6.82 -3.11 3.84
CA VAL A 78 -8.22 -3.51 3.86
C VAL A 78 -8.48 -4.56 4.92
N VAL A 79 -9.52 -4.31 5.71
CA VAL A 79 -10.10 -5.29 6.64
C VAL A 79 -11.27 -5.96 5.92
N LEU A 80 -11.05 -7.20 5.48
CA LEU A 80 -12.01 -7.94 4.68
C LEU A 80 -13.26 -8.32 5.48
N ASN A 81 -14.42 -7.96 4.96
CA ASN A 81 -15.69 -8.51 5.41
C ASN A 81 -15.96 -9.84 4.68
N LYS A 82 -15.92 -10.96 5.41
CA LYS A 82 -16.06 -12.31 4.86
C LYS A 82 -17.40 -12.57 4.15
N SER A 83 -18.46 -11.87 4.55
CA SER A 83 -19.80 -12.08 4.01
C SER A 83 -20.09 -11.19 2.81
N ASN A 84 -19.43 -10.03 2.69
CA ASN A 84 -19.59 -9.10 1.57
C ASN A 84 -18.35 -8.22 1.39
N LEU A 85 -17.57 -8.47 0.33
CA LEU A 85 -16.35 -7.72 0.03
C LEU A 85 -16.58 -6.21 -0.14
N GLN A 86 -17.74 -5.79 -0.67
CA GLN A 86 -18.06 -4.38 -0.86
C GLN A 86 -18.16 -3.61 0.47
N ASN A 87 -18.49 -4.32 1.54
CA ASN A 87 -18.58 -3.77 2.89
C ASN A 87 -17.26 -3.91 3.68
N SER A 88 -16.17 -4.29 3.02
CA SER A 88 -14.84 -4.31 3.66
C SER A 88 -14.39 -2.88 3.93
N SER A 89 -13.76 -2.67 5.07
CA SER A 89 -13.27 -1.35 5.48
C SER A 89 -11.89 -1.10 4.88
N ILE A 90 -11.68 0.10 4.36
CA ILE A 90 -10.42 0.57 3.79
C ILE A 90 -9.88 1.71 4.64
N ASN A 91 -8.59 1.62 4.98
CA ASN A 91 -7.89 2.73 5.62
C ASN A 91 -7.34 3.70 4.56
N LEU A 92 -8.18 4.65 4.12
CA LEU A 92 -7.82 5.69 3.13
C LEU A 92 -6.81 6.70 3.68
N GLY A 93 -6.77 6.87 5.00
CA GLY A 93 -5.87 7.80 5.68
C GLY A 93 -4.40 7.43 5.68
N ALA A 94 -4.08 6.16 5.40
CA ALA A 94 -2.71 5.63 5.51
C ALA A 94 -2.26 4.76 4.32
N PRO A 95 -2.25 5.28 3.08
CA PRO A 95 -1.79 4.52 1.92
C PRO A 95 -0.33 4.10 2.03
N MET A 96 0.00 2.99 1.36
CA MET A 96 1.33 2.46 1.21
C MET A 96 1.80 2.68 -0.23
N ILE A 97 2.93 3.36 -0.38
CA ILE A 97 3.53 3.72 -1.66
C ILE A 97 4.75 2.84 -1.88
N PHE A 98 4.81 2.21 -3.05
CA PHE A 98 5.90 1.32 -3.46
C PHE A 98 6.56 1.90 -4.70
N ASN A 99 7.85 2.20 -4.63
CA ASN A 99 8.66 2.53 -5.80
C ASN A 99 9.06 1.22 -6.48
N GLU A 100 8.55 1.01 -7.69
CA GLU A 100 8.75 -0.21 -8.46
C GLU A 100 10.11 -0.24 -9.16
N ASP A 101 10.81 0.88 -9.27
CA ASP A 101 12.12 0.94 -9.91
C ASP A 101 13.23 0.53 -8.95
N ASN A 102 13.20 1.02 -7.71
CA ASN A 102 14.25 0.78 -6.71
C ASN A 102 13.85 -0.16 -5.56
N LYS A 103 12.61 -0.65 -5.57
CA LYS A 103 12.05 -1.57 -4.57
C LYS A 103 12.14 -1.04 -3.14
N THR A 104 11.76 0.23 -2.97
CA THR A 104 11.55 0.84 -1.65
C THR A 104 10.06 1.11 -1.42
N MET A 105 9.65 1.23 -0.15
CA MET A 105 8.27 1.56 0.20
C MET A 105 8.17 2.51 1.40
N ALA A 106 7.06 3.25 1.47
CA ALA A 106 6.71 4.10 2.60
C ALA A 106 5.19 4.05 2.90
N GLN A 107 4.82 4.04 4.19
CA GLN A 107 3.46 4.38 4.59
C GLN A 107 3.30 5.91 4.72
N VAL A 108 2.29 6.47 4.08
CA VAL A 108 2.00 7.90 4.08
C VAL A 108 0.78 8.16 4.95
N ALA A 109 0.89 9.08 5.90
CA ALA A 109 -0.26 9.55 6.67
C ALA A 109 -0.79 10.82 6.01
N ILE A 110 -2.06 10.82 5.60
CA ILE A 110 -2.70 11.94 4.89
C ILE A 110 -3.75 12.60 5.79
N ASN A 111 -4.72 11.81 6.28
CA ASN A 111 -5.81 12.23 7.15
C ASN A 111 -6.36 11.01 7.92
N SER A 112 -7.37 11.20 8.77
CA SER A 112 -7.98 10.12 9.58
C SER A 112 -9.20 9.48 8.89
N GLU A 113 -9.25 9.42 7.56
CA GLU A 113 -10.43 8.94 6.84
C GLU A 113 -10.43 7.42 6.66
N ILE A 114 -11.52 6.79 7.08
CA ILE A 114 -11.83 5.38 6.86
C ILE A 114 -13.02 5.33 5.92
N GLY A 115 -12.94 4.52 4.86
CA GLY A 115 -14.03 4.31 3.90
C GLY A 115 -14.33 2.83 3.71
N THR A 116 -15.15 2.53 2.71
CA THR A 116 -15.50 1.18 2.27
C THR A 116 -15.00 0.92 0.85
N VAL A 117 -14.87 -0.36 0.48
CA VAL A 117 -14.56 -0.79 -0.90
C VAL A 117 -15.56 -0.20 -1.88
N SER A 118 -16.86 -0.21 -1.55
CA SER A 118 -17.87 0.36 -2.43
C SER A 118 -17.72 1.86 -2.65
N GLU A 119 -17.31 2.64 -1.64
CA GLU A 119 -17.13 4.08 -1.80
C GLU A 119 -15.93 4.41 -2.69
N LEU A 120 -14.85 3.62 -2.61
CA LEU A 120 -13.65 3.83 -3.40
C LEU A 120 -13.84 3.54 -4.90
N PHE A 121 -14.66 2.55 -5.25
CA PHE A 121 -14.87 2.15 -6.65
C PHE A 121 -16.13 2.74 -7.31
N ASN A 122 -16.99 3.43 -6.57
CA ASN A 122 -18.17 4.11 -7.12
C ASN A 122 -18.07 5.65 -7.09
N ALA A 123 -16.89 6.19 -6.75
CA ALA A 123 -16.58 7.62 -6.76
C ALA A 123 -16.17 8.12 -8.15
#